data_AF-A0A814KG95-F1
#
_entry.id   AF-A0A814KG95-F1
#
_cell.length_a   1.000
_cell.length_b   1.000
_cell.length_c   1.000
_cell.angle_alpha   90.00
_cell.angle_beta   90.00
_cell.angle_gamma   90.00
#
_symmetry.space_group_name_H-M   'P 1'
#
loop_
_entity.id
_entity.type
_entity.pdbx_description
1 polymer ?
#
loop_
_entity_poly.entity_id
_entity_poly.type
_entity_poly.pdbx_seq_one_letter_code
_entity_poly.pdbx_strand_id
1 'polypeptide(L)'
;MNPGFSSTTGILIAMSRFRQITYRANKRTVDLGAGLVWDDVYQALDPLNVTVVGGRVSGVGIAGLILGGGYSWKSNQYGLSIDNGGAYPHVASSAPLFPLDIQFNWALSSDDDVFIDRLKSTTNTILKAALNDGQDVGGPKQILYPNYALEDTPLEQMYGKNVPKLRRIRKAWDPNNVMCLSGGFKF
;
A
#
# COMPACT_ATOMS: atom_id res chain seq x y z
N MET A 1 9.12 15.99 3.08
CA MET A 1 8.54 15.36 4.30
C MET A 1 7.14 15.92 4.41
N ASN A 2 6.10 15.10 4.27
CA ASN A 2 4.71 15.57 4.18
C ASN A 2 4.26 16.06 5.58
N PRO A 3 4.12 17.37 5.81
CA PRO A 3 3.69 17.89 7.11
C PRO A 3 2.33 17.29 7.49
N GLY A 4 2.20 16.71 8.68
CA GLY A 4 0.97 16.04 9.14
C GLY A 4 0.85 14.55 8.80
N PHE A 5 1.74 13.98 7.99
CA PHE A 5 1.80 12.53 7.74
C PHE A 5 2.80 11.85 8.69
N SER A 6 2.34 10.80 9.38
CA SER A 6 3.12 9.97 10.35
C SER A 6 3.66 10.68 11.61
N SER A 7 3.17 11.86 11.95
CA SER A 7 3.49 12.56 13.22
C SER A 7 2.21 12.93 13.97
N THR A 8 2.16 12.73 15.28
CA THR A 8 0.98 13.04 16.13
C THR A 8 1.41 13.63 17.47
N THR A 9 0.62 14.55 18.02
CA THR A 9 0.70 14.97 19.43
C THR A 9 -0.17 14.09 20.35
N GLY A 10 -0.95 13.18 19.77
CA GLY A 10 -1.80 12.22 20.46
C GLY A 10 -1.05 10.96 20.90
N ILE A 11 -1.81 9.87 21.07
CA ILE A 11 -1.29 8.59 21.54
C ILE A 11 -0.65 7.81 20.38
N LEU A 12 0.57 7.33 20.60
CA LEU A 12 1.23 6.38 19.70
C LEU A 12 0.98 4.94 20.17
N ILE A 13 0.27 4.15 19.35
CA ILE A 13 0.14 2.71 19.57
C ILE A 13 1.35 2.01 18.94
N ALA A 14 2.35 1.69 19.76
CA ALA A 14 3.53 0.99 19.30
C ALA A 14 3.27 -0.52 19.14
N MET A 15 3.44 -1.04 17.93
CA MET A 15 3.31 -2.48 17.64
C MET A 15 4.64 -3.25 17.76
N SER A 16 5.71 -2.63 18.26
CA SER A 16 7.08 -3.19 18.25
C SER A 16 7.25 -4.53 18.99
N ARG A 17 6.31 -4.90 19.86
CA ARG A 17 6.32 -6.18 20.59
C ARG A 17 5.63 -7.34 19.86
N PHE A 18 4.90 -7.07 18.77
CA PHE A 18 4.32 -8.12 17.94
C PHE A 18 5.40 -8.65 16.98
N ARG A 19 6.26 -9.54 17.48
CA ARG A 19 7.47 -10.03 16.78
C ARG A 19 7.41 -11.50 16.36
N GLN A 20 6.23 -12.14 16.40
CA GLN A 20 6.09 -13.54 16.04
C GLN A 20 6.36 -13.79 14.55
N ILE A 21 7.04 -14.90 14.23
CA ILE A 21 7.21 -15.40 12.86
C ILE A 21 6.88 -16.88 12.88
N THR A 22 5.85 -17.30 12.13
CA THR A 22 5.45 -18.72 12.05
C THR A 22 5.28 -19.14 10.60
N TYR A 23 6.25 -19.90 10.08
CA TYR A 23 6.14 -20.49 8.75
C TYR A 23 5.33 -21.78 8.77
N ARG A 24 4.37 -21.91 7.85
CA ARG A 24 3.50 -23.08 7.69
C ARG A 24 3.74 -23.73 6.33
N ALA A 25 4.70 -24.66 6.27
CA ALA A 25 5.14 -25.30 5.03
C ALA A 25 3.99 -25.95 4.23
N ASN A 26 3.06 -26.64 4.94
CA ASN A 26 1.91 -27.29 4.32
C ASN A 26 0.95 -26.32 3.62
N LYS A 27 0.89 -25.06 4.06
CA LYS A 27 0.02 -24.01 3.50
C LYS A 27 0.78 -23.04 2.59
N ARG A 28 2.12 -23.09 2.58
CA ARG A 28 2.99 -22.10 1.93
C ARG A 28 2.68 -20.66 2.38
N THR A 29 2.39 -20.49 3.67
CA THR A 29 2.12 -19.18 4.28
C THR A 29 3.07 -18.91 5.43
N VAL A 30 3.26 -17.64 5.76
CA VAL A 30 3.95 -17.21 6.98
C VAL A 30 3.06 -16.24 7.74
N ASP A 31 2.90 -16.48 9.04
CA ASP A 31 2.23 -15.55 9.95
C ASP A 31 3.30 -14.62 10.53
N LEU A 32 3.14 -13.31 10.32
CA LEU A 32 4.12 -12.29 10.72
C LEU A 32 3.52 -11.31 11.72
N GLY A 33 4.28 -11.01 12.77
CA GLY A 33 3.94 -9.98 13.74
C GLY A 33 4.14 -8.58 13.17
N ALA A 34 3.14 -7.73 13.33
CA ALA A 34 3.11 -6.38 12.75
C ALA A 34 4.24 -5.44 13.20
N GLY A 35 4.98 -5.80 14.26
CA GLY A 35 6.12 -5.06 14.79
C GLY A 35 7.47 -5.44 14.19
N LEU A 36 7.50 -6.34 13.21
CA LEU A 36 8.73 -6.77 12.54
C LEU A 36 9.17 -5.74 11.49
N VAL A 37 10.46 -5.81 11.14
CA VAL A 37 11.00 -5.25 9.89
C VAL A 37 11.29 -6.36 8.90
N TRP A 38 11.41 -6.04 7.61
CA TRP A 38 11.64 -7.04 6.56
C TRP A 38 12.95 -7.82 6.73
N ASP A 39 13.97 -7.22 7.36
CA ASP A 39 15.23 -7.88 7.68
C ASP A 39 15.02 -9.11 8.57
N ASP A 40 14.23 -8.96 9.64
CA ASP A 40 13.88 -10.06 10.57
C ASP A 40 13.20 -11.21 9.81
N VAL A 41 12.31 -10.88 8.88
CA VAL A 41 11.53 -11.84 8.10
C VAL A 41 12.44 -12.63 7.16
N TYR A 42 13.28 -11.94 6.40
CA TYR A 42 14.18 -12.62 5.46
C TYR A 42 15.21 -13.47 6.19
N GLN A 43 15.79 -12.97 7.29
CA GLN A 43 16.72 -13.74 8.10
C GLN A 43 16.07 -15.03 8.66
N ALA A 44 14.81 -14.98 9.07
CA ALA A 44 14.10 -16.15 9.59
C ALA A 44 13.70 -17.16 8.51
N LEU A 45 13.46 -16.71 7.28
CA LEU A 45 12.99 -17.55 6.17
C LEU A 45 14.13 -18.12 5.31
N ASP A 46 15.29 -17.47 5.28
CA ASP A 46 16.44 -17.88 4.46
C ASP A 46 16.91 -19.33 4.73
N PRO A 47 17.06 -19.80 5.99
CA PRO A 47 17.44 -21.19 6.27
C PRO A 47 16.42 -22.23 5.80
N LEU A 48 15.17 -21.81 5.55
CA LEU A 48 14.08 -22.66 5.07
C LEU A 48 13.98 -22.67 3.54
N ASN A 49 14.86 -21.93 2.85
CA ASN A 49 14.89 -21.76 1.40
C ASN A 49 13.53 -21.29 0.82
N VAL A 50 12.86 -20.39 1.55
CA VAL A 50 11.61 -19.76 1.12
C VAL A 50 11.70 -18.25 1.26
N THR A 51 10.87 -17.52 0.51
CA THR A 51 10.81 -16.07 0.58
C THR A 51 9.38 -15.59 0.40
N VAL A 52 9.16 -14.31 0.63
CA VAL A 52 7.87 -13.64 0.50
C VAL A 52 8.01 -12.36 -0.31
N VAL A 53 6.92 -11.95 -0.95
CA VAL A 53 6.81 -10.64 -1.59
C VAL A 53 6.77 -9.59 -0.47
N GLY A 54 7.91 -8.94 -0.25
CA GLY A 54 8.13 -8.00 0.84
C GLY A 54 9.04 -6.83 0.46
N GLY A 55 9.33 -5.97 1.43
CA GLY A 55 10.10 -4.74 1.24
C GLY A 55 11.55 -4.98 0.82
N ARG A 56 12.07 -4.13 -0.06
CA ARG A 56 13.44 -4.24 -0.61
C ARG A 56 14.51 -3.54 0.23
N VAL A 57 14.10 -2.60 1.08
CA VAL A 57 14.98 -1.70 1.82
C VAL A 57 15.02 -2.12 3.28
N SER A 58 16.22 -2.18 3.85
CA SER A 58 16.45 -2.53 5.25
C SER A 58 15.77 -1.53 6.20
N GLY A 59 15.29 -2.01 7.35
CA GLY A 59 14.64 -1.23 8.40
C GLY A 59 13.17 -0.90 8.13
N VAL A 60 12.60 -1.29 6.98
CA VAL A 60 11.20 -1.02 6.67
C VAL A 60 10.28 -1.95 7.47
N GLY A 61 9.36 -1.37 8.23
CA GLY A 61 8.35 -2.10 9.01
C GLY A 61 7.34 -2.84 8.13
N ILE A 62 6.96 -4.05 8.52
CA ILE A 62 6.12 -4.92 7.67
C ILE A 62 4.69 -4.40 7.50
N ALA A 63 4.06 -3.92 8.59
CA ALA A 63 2.63 -3.65 8.60
C ALA A 63 2.29 -2.43 7.74
N GLY A 64 3.05 -1.35 7.88
CA GLY A 64 2.91 -0.16 7.05
C GLY A 64 3.14 -0.47 5.57
N LEU A 65 4.17 -1.27 5.25
CA LEU A 65 4.47 -1.63 3.86
C LEU A 65 3.36 -2.47 3.23
N ILE A 66 2.87 -3.51 3.92
CA ILE A 66 1.81 -4.37 3.39
C ILE A 66 0.50 -3.58 3.23
N LEU A 67 0.14 -2.72 4.21
CA LEU A 67 -1.08 -1.91 4.13
C LEU A 67 -1.01 -0.81 3.08
N GLY A 68 0.19 -0.27 2.82
CA GLY A 68 0.43 0.68 1.72
C GLY A 68 0.56 0.01 0.35
N GLY A 69 0.75 -1.31 0.33
CA GLY A 69 0.76 -2.20 -0.83
C GLY A 69 2.07 -3.01 -0.95
N GLY A 70 3.22 -2.36 -0.91
CA GLY A 70 4.53 -2.99 -0.75
C GLY A 70 5.21 -3.55 -2.00
N TYR A 71 6.19 -2.81 -2.53
CA TYR A 71 6.96 -3.21 -3.70
C TYR A 71 8.17 -4.09 -3.36
N SER A 72 8.30 -5.21 -4.07
CA SER A 72 9.33 -6.23 -3.87
C SER A 72 10.19 -6.43 -5.12
N TRP A 73 11.37 -7.07 -4.96
CA TRP A 73 12.13 -7.62 -6.10
C TRP A 73 11.34 -8.67 -6.89
N LYS A 74 10.33 -9.26 -6.24
CA LYS A 74 9.46 -10.28 -6.81
C LYS A 74 8.18 -9.72 -7.41
N SER A 75 7.97 -8.40 -7.39
CA SER A 75 6.69 -7.83 -7.80
C SER A 75 6.34 -8.02 -9.28
N ASN A 76 7.35 -8.11 -10.13
CA ASN A 76 7.16 -8.39 -11.56
C ASN A 76 6.58 -9.78 -11.82
N GLN A 77 6.72 -10.72 -10.88
CA GLN A 77 6.28 -12.11 -11.01
C GLN A 77 5.05 -12.42 -10.16
N TYR A 78 4.95 -11.78 -8.99
CA TYR A 78 3.97 -12.15 -7.96
C TYR A 78 3.13 -10.97 -7.47
N GLY A 79 3.23 -9.80 -8.09
CA GLY A 79 2.50 -8.59 -7.68
C GLY A 79 3.07 -7.92 -6.43
N LEU A 80 2.32 -7.01 -5.84
CA LEU A 80 2.72 -6.31 -4.62
C LEU A 80 2.56 -7.21 -3.38
N SER A 81 3.18 -6.82 -2.25
CA SER A 81 3.10 -7.58 -0.99
C SER A 81 1.64 -7.78 -0.55
N ILE A 82 0.81 -6.78 -0.82
CA ILE A 82 -0.62 -6.76 -0.56
C ILE A 82 -1.42 -7.76 -1.39
N ASP A 83 -0.92 -8.17 -2.56
CA ASP A 83 -1.57 -9.15 -3.44
C ASP A 83 -1.43 -10.59 -2.91
N ASN A 84 -0.51 -10.80 -1.96
CA ASN A 84 -0.06 -12.12 -1.53
C ASN A 84 -0.63 -12.53 -0.16
N GLY A 85 -1.91 -12.20 0.08
CA GLY A 85 -2.62 -12.62 1.30
C GLY A 85 -2.71 -11.56 2.40
N GLY A 86 -2.48 -10.28 2.07
CA GLY A 86 -2.85 -9.17 2.95
C GLY A 86 -4.37 -9.05 3.11
N ALA A 87 -4.84 -8.27 4.09
CA ALA A 87 -6.28 -8.01 4.31
C ALA A 87 -7.00 -7.33 3.13
N TYR A 88 -6.27 -7.05 2.05
CA TYR A 88 -6.67 -6.23 0.94
C TYR A 88 -6.75 -7.05 -0.35
N PRO A 89 -7.79 -6.87 -1.17
CA PRO A 89 -8.16 -7.89 -2.15
C PRO A 89 -7.87 -7.38 -3.55
N HIS A 90 -6.61 -7.50 -3.95
CA HIS A 90 -6.36 -7.70 -5.37
C HIS A 90 -6.74 -9.14 -5.70
N VAL A 91 -7.36 -9.32 -6.87
CA VAL A 91 -7.38 -10.64 -7.49
C VAL A 91 -5.91 -10.94 -7.80
N ALA A 92 -5.42 -12.13 -7.49
CA ALA A 92 -4.17 -12.65 -8.03
C ALA A 92 -4.35 -12.71 -9.57
N SER A 93 -4.16 -11.56 -10.21
CA SER A 93 -4.41 -11.36 -11.63
C SER A 93 -3.13 -11.72 -12.35
N SER A 94 -3.26 -12.38 -13.49
CA SER A 94 -2.17 -12.70 -14.41
C SER A 94 -1.46 -11.47 -15.01
N ALA A 95 -1.88 -10.25 -14.64
CA ALA A 95 -1.24 -8.99 -14.97
C ALA A 95 -0.74 -8.32 -13.67
N PRO A 96 0.56 -8.40 -13.35
CA PRO A 96 1.14 -7.68 -12.21
C PRO A 96 1.00 -6.16 -12.43
N LEU A 97 0.57 -5.45 -11.38
CA LEU A 97 0.49 -4.00 -11.39
C LEU A 97 1.90 -3.41 -11.32
N PHE A 98 2.27 -2.60 -12.31
CA PHE A 98 3.49 -1.80 -12.28
C PHE A 98 3.11 -0.33 -12.12
N PRO A 99 3.12 0.21 -10.89
CA PRO A 99 2.79 1.60 -10.68
C PRO A 99 3.87 2.48 -11.35
N LEU A 100 3.45 3.36 -12.25
CA LEU A 100 4.25 4.49 -12.67
C LEU A 100 4.14 5.57 -11.58
N ASP A 101 5.27 5.83 -10.91
CA ASP A 101 5.36 6.91 -9.94
C ASP A 101 5.73 8.21 -10.66
N ILE A 102 4.93 9.25 -10.44
CA ILE A 102 5.17 10.60 -10.94
C ILE A 102 5.35 11.49 -9.72
N GLN A 103 6.59 11.83 -9.43
CA GLN A 103 6.94 12.62 -8.25
C GLN A 103 7.30 14.04 -8.64
N PHE A 104 6.57 15.01 -8.10
CA PHE A 104 6.98 16.42 -8.08
C PHE A 104 7.44 16.79 -6.67
N ASN A 105 8.46 17.63 -6.59
CA ASN A 105 8.95 18.20 -5.34
C ASN A 105 9.00 19.71 -5.49
N TRP A 106 8.49 20.45 -4.51
CA TRP A 106 8.53 21.90 -4.47
C TRP A 106 8.75 22.37 -3.02
N ALA A 107 9.17 23.62 -2.85
CA ALA A 107 9.68 24.12 -1.58
C ALA A 107 8.66 24.91 -0.76
N LEU A 108 7.78 25.67 -1.43
CA LEU A 108 6.88 26.60 -0.76
C LEU A 108 5.45 26.04 -0.78
N SER A 109 4.79 26.05 0.37
CA SER A 109 3.38 25.64 0.46
C SER A 109 2.44 26.55 -0.32
N SER A 110 2.87 27.77 -0.66
CA SER A 110 2.14 28.67 -1.56
C SER A 110 1.98 28.09 -2.96
N ASP A 111 2.81 27.11 -3.33
CA ASP A 111 2.81 26.52 -4.66
C ASP A 111 2.04 25.18 -4.69
N ASP A 112 1.48 24.74 -3.56
CA ASP A 112 0.80 23.44 -3.42
C ASP A 112 -0.27 23.24 -4.51
N ASP A 113 -1.18 24.19 -4.66
CA ASP A 113 -2.27 24.11 -5.64
C ASP A 113 -1.73 23.98 -7.07
N VAL A 114 -0.71 24.78 -7.42
CA VAL A 114 -0.10 24.77 -8.77
C VAL A 114 0.52 23.42 -9.08
N PHE A 115 1.30 22.86 -8.15
CA PHE A 115 1.98 21.59 -8.39
C PHE A 115 1.05 20.38 -8.29
N ILE A 116 0.07 20.41 -7.40
CA ILE A 116 -0.98 19.37 -7.31
C ILE A 116 -1.80 19.34 -8.61
N ASP A 117 -2.23 20.49 -9.11
CA ASP A 117 -2.97 20.58 -10.37
C ASP A 117 -2.12 20.10 -11.55
N ARG A 118 -0.83 20.47 -11.58
CA ARG A 118 0.08 20.02 -12.64
C ARG A 118 0.32 18.52 -12.60
N LEU A 119 0.42 17.93 -11.40
CA LEU A 119 0.55 16.49 -11.21
C LEU A 119 -0.70 15.77 -11.75
N LYS A 120 -1.90 16.23 -11.36
CA LYS A 120 -3.18 15.69 -11.87
C LYS A 120 -3.27 15.78 -13.39
N SER A 121 -2.93 16.94 -13.97
CA SER A 121 -2.96 17.14 -15.43
C SER A 121 -1.96 16.23 -16.15
N THR A 122 -0.75 16.08 -15.63
CA THR A 122 0.29 15.22 -16.21
C THR A 122 -0.16 13.76 -16.20
N THR A 123 -0.63 13.25 -15.07
CA THR A 123 -1.14 11.88 -14.93
C THR A 123 -2.29 11.59 -15.90
N ASN A 124 -3.25 12.51 -16.00
CA ASN A 124 -4.38 12.39 -16.93
C ASN A 124 -3.93 12.38 -18.40
N THR A 125 -2.88 13.14 -18.75
CA THR A 125 -2.35 13.20 -20.11
C THR A 125 -1.69 11.88 -20.49
N ILE A 126 -0.86 11.33 -19.61
CA ILE A 126 -0.18 10.05 -19.81
C ILE A 126 -1.20 8.91 -19.91
N LEU A 127 -2.19 8.88 -19.01
CA LEU A 127 -3.23 7.86 -19.04
C LEU A 127 -4.03 7.89 -20.36
N LYS A 128 -4.42 9.09 -20.82
CA LYS A 128 -5.12 9.25 -22.11
C LYS A 128 -4.27 8.76 -23.28
N ALA A 129 -2.98 9.08 -23.30
CA ALA A 129 -2.08 8.59 -24.34
C ALA A 129 -2.00 7.05 -24.33
N ALA A 130 -1.80 6.43 -23.17
CA ALA A 130 -1.75 4.97 -23.04
C ALA A 130 -3.05 4.29 -23.50
N LEU A 131 -4.21 4.86 -23.15
CA LEU A 131 -5.51 4.35 -23.62
C LEU A 131 -5.69 4.51 -25.14
N ASN A 132 -5.24 5.64 -25.71
CA ASN A 132 -5.28 5.87 -27.16
C ASN A 132 -4.36 4.92 -27.93
N ASP A 133 -3.25 4.51 -27.32
CA ASP A 133 -2.34 3.49 -27.85
C ASP A 133 -2.91 2.05 -27.72
N GLY A 134 -4.12 1.90 -27.16
CA GLY A 134 -4.77 0.60 -26.97
C GLY A 134 -4.21 -0.22 -25.81
N GLN A 135 -3.46 0.41 -24.89
CA GLN A 135 -2.96 -0.30 -23.71
C GLN A 135 -4.10 -0.61 -22.73
N ASP A 136 -4.08 -1.81 -22.17
CA ASP A 136 -5.08 -2.28 -21.19
C ASP A 136 -4.73 -1.81 -19.77
N VAL A 137 -4.80 -0.48 -19.57
CA VAL A 137 -4.45 0.21 -18.31
C VAL A 137 -5.66 0.77 -17.56
N GLY A 138 -6.88 0.56 -18.08
CA GLY A 138 -8.12 1.08 -17.51
C GLY A 138 -8.83 0.11 -16.54
N GLY A 139 -9.86 0.62 -15.86
CA GLY A 139 -10.79 -0.21 -15.08
C GLY A 139 -10.12 -0.89 -13.87
N PRO A 140 -10.41 -2.18 -13.57
CA PRO A 140 -9.87 -2.89 -12.41
C PRO A 140 -8.34 -3.05 -12.39
N LYS A 141 -7.66 -2.80 -13.52
CA LYS A 141 -6.19 -2.79 -13.62
C LYS A 141 -5.57 -1.46 -13.24
N GLN A 142 -6.38 -0.40 -13.16
CA GLN A 142 -5.95 0.93 -12.74
C GLN A 142 -6.04 1.13 -11.22
N ILE A 143 -5.93 0.04 -10.43
CA ILE A 143 -5.97 0.18 -8.98
C ILE A 143 -4.75 1.00 -8.54
N LEU A 144 -5.02 2.14 -7.91
CA LEU A 144 -3.97 3.04 -7.44
C LEU A 144 -3.34 2.49 -6.17
N TYR A 145 -2.02 2.43 -6.20
CA TYR A 145 -1.19 2.14 -5.03
C TYR A 145 -1.39 3.25 -3.98
N PRO A 146 -1.93 2.96 -2.78
CA PRO A 146 -2.30 4.02 -1.82
C PRO A 146 -1.17 4.98 -1.45
N ASN A 147 0.08 4.51 -1.46
CA ASN A 147 1.24 5.36 -1.17
C ASN A 147 1.54 6.41 -2.25
N TYR A 148 1.02 6.23 -3.48
CA TYR A 148 1.17 7.18 -4.59
C TYR A 148 -0.17 7.83 -4.97
N ALA A 149 -1.24 7.54 -4.23
CA ALA A 149 -2.55 8.13 -4.45
C ALA A 149 -2.62 9.54 -3.84
N LEU A 150 -3.27 10.46 -4.56
CA LEU A 150 -3.59 11.79 -4.05
C LEU A 150 -4.65 11.71 -2.95
N GLU A 151 -4.69 12.70 -2.06
CA GLU A 151 -5.62 12.71 -0.91
C GLU A 151 -7.11 12.62 -1.31
N ASP A 152 -7.46 13.14 -2.48
CA ASP A 152 -8.82 13.15 -3.03
C ASP A 152 -9.15 11.91 -3.87
N THR A 153 -8.23 10.93 -3.93
CA THR A 153 -8.44 9.68 -4.67
C THR A 153 -9.63 8.90 -4.09
N PRO A 154 -10.65 8.55 -4.89
CA PRO A 154 -11.76 7.74 -4.43
C PRO A 154 -11.30 6.37 -3.92
N LEU A 155 -11.88 5.89 -2.81
CA LEU A 155 -11.53 4.60 -2.24
C LEU A 155 -11.73 3.46 -3.26
N GLU A 156 -12.72 3.55 -4.13
CA GLU A 156 -13.01 2.53 -5.12
C GLU A 156 -11.86 2.36 -6.13
N GLN A 157 -11.08 3.43 -6.38
CA GLN A 157 -9.90 3.35 -7.25
C GLN A 157 -8.70 2.70 -6.57
N MET A 158 -8.67 2.62 -5.24
CA MET A 158 -7.63 1.90 -4.50
C MET A 158 -8.13 0.50 -4.08
N TYR A 159 -9.26 0.45 -3.39
CA TYR A 159 -9.76 -0.74 -2.69
C TYR A 159 -10.77 -1.55 -3.52
N GLY A 160 -11.22 -1.03 -4.67
CA GLY A 160 -12.14 -1.72 -5.58
C GLY A 160 -13.42 -2.23 -4.91
N LYS A 161 -13.81 -3.46 -5.23
CA LYS A 161 -15.00 -4.15 -4.68
C LYS A 161 -14.99 -4.38 -3.16
N ASN A 162 -13.90 -3.99 -2.48
CA ASN A 162 -13.66 -4.32 -1.09
C ASN A 162 -13.99 -3.17 -0.15
N VAL A 163 -14.21 -1.97 -0.68
CA VAL A 163 -14.69 -0.80 0.08
C VAL A 163 -15.86 -1.16 1.00
N PRO A 164 -16.92 -1.90 0.56
CA PRO A 164 -18.01 -2.27 1.45
C PRO A 164 -17.60 -3.20 2.61
N LYS A 165 -16.65 -4.11 2.37
CA LYS A 165 -16.12 -4.99 3.42
C LYS A 165 -15.32 -4.19 4.44
N LEU A 166 -14.45 -3.29 3.98
CA LEU A 166 -13.61 -2.46 4.85
C LEU A 166 -14.46 -1.53 5.72
N ARG A 167 -15.51 -0.94 5.15
CA ARG A 167 -16.52 -0.17 5.91
C ARG A 167 -17.19 -0.98 7.01
N ARG A 168 -17.57 -2.24 6.73
CA ARG A 168 -18.15 -3.14 7.75
C ARG A 168 -17.15 -3.49 8.85
N ILE A 169 -15.89 -3.76 8.48
CA ILE A 169 -14.82 -4.03 9.45
C ILE A 169 -14.61 -2.82 10.35
N ARG A 170 -14.51 -1.62 9.77
CA ARG A 170 -14.40 -0.37 10.55
C ARG A 170 -15.56 -0.23 11.53
N LYS A 171 -16.80 -0.41 11.07
CA LYS A 171 -17.98 -0.31 11.94
C LYS A 171 -17.96 -1.32 13.10
N ALA A 172 -17.42 -2.51 12.88
CA ALA A 172 -17.34 -3.56 13.91
C ALA A 172 -16.21 -3.34 14.92
N TRP A 173 -15.06 -2.84 14.48
CA TRP A 173 -13.83 -2.80 15.28
C TRP A 173 -13.38 -1.39 15.69
N ASP A 174 -13.92 -0.35 15.04
CA ASP A 174 -13.71 1.05 15.36
C ASP A 174 -15.06 1.81 15.35
N PRO A 175 -16.00 1.46 16.25
CA PRO A 175 -17.34 2.06 16.28
C PRO A 175 -17.30 3.56 16.61
N ASN A 176 -16.27 4.00 17.34
CA ASN A 176 -16.09 5.40 17.73
C ASN A 176 -15.25 6.22 16.74
N ASN A 177 -14.90 5.61 15.59
CA ASN A 177 -14.18 6.28 14.51
C ASN A 177 -12.80 6.86 14.92
N VAL A 178 -12.15 6.22 15.90
CA VAL A 178 -10.86 6.63 16.46
C VAL A 178 -9.77 6.58 15.39
N MET A 179 -9.77 5.56 14.53
CA MET A 179 -8.77 5.41 13.48
C MET A 179 -8.93 6.46 12.37
N CYS A 180 -10.11 7.09 12.23
CA CYS A 180 -10.27 8.20 11.30
C CYS A 180 -9.71 9.53 11.83
N LEU A 181 -9.29 9.60 13.10
CA LEU A 181 -8.61 10.78 13.65
C LEU A 181 -7.16 10.91 13.17
N SER A 182 -6.55 9.84 12.65
CA SER A 182 -5.21 9.90 12.04
C SER A 182 -5.25 10.49 10.63
N GLY A 183 -4.10 10.72 10.00
CA GLY A 183 -4.05 11.00 8.55
C GLY A 183 -4.50 9.80 7.68
N GLY A 184 -4.48 9.98 6.36
CA GLY A 184 -4.80 8.93 5.38
C GLY A 184 -6.28 8.80 4.99
N PHE A 185 -6.56 7.84 4.13
CA PHE A 185 -7.88 7.63 3.51
C PHE A 185 -8.96 7.17 4.52
N LYS A 186 -10.18 7.68 4.37
CA LYS A 186 -11.30 7.47 5.31
C LYS A 186 -12.30 6.45 4.75
N PHE A 187 -12.71 5.46 5.56
CA PHE A 187 -13.65 4.40 5.17
C PHE A 187 -15.05 4.64 5.69
#